data_AF-A0A444FJ91-F1
#
_entry.id   AF-A0A444FJ91-F1
#
_cell.length_a   1.000
_cell.length_b   1.000
_cell.length_c   1.000
_cell.angle_alpha   90.00
_cell.angle_beta   90.00
_cell.angle_gamma   90.00
#
_symmetry.space_group_name_H-M   'P 1'
#
loop_
_entity.id
_entity.type
_entity.pdbx_description
1 polymer ?
#
loop_
_entity_poly.entity_id
_entity_poly.type
_entity_poly.pdbx_seq_one_letter_code
_entity_poly.pdbx_strand_id
1 'polypeptide(L)'
;MAAAASPSAPGVAAPEPLPLEVPPWLRSLPQAPEFRPTPQEFQDPIAYILKIEKEAAAFGICKIVPPLPPAPKKTAVTNLNRSFAARELGQRPPAFATRQQQIGFCPRRPRPVQKSVWQSGERYTLPQFEAKARQFERSHLRHAAAGGSARKAAASAALSPLEIETLFWRASADKPFSVEYANDMPGSGFAPLPSDGRHCWRDKAPANVGESAWNMRGVSRAKGSLLQFMKEEIPGVTSPMVYVAMLFSWFAWHVEDHELHSLNYLHMGAGKTWYGVPRDGRLAFEEVVRIQGYGGEVNPLGLENLL
;
A
#
# COMPACT_ATOMS: atom_id res chain seq x y z
N MET A 1 -24.42 -58.48 -42.50
CA MET A 1 -24.55 -57.61 -41.31
C MET A 1 -23.64 -56.40 -41.49
N ALA A 2 -24.20 -55.25 -41.87
CA ALA A 2 -23.49 -53.98 -41.93
C ALA A 2 -24.17 -53.04 -40.92
N ALA A 3 -23.43 -52.62 -39.89
CA ALA A 3 -23.93 -51.71 -38.86
C ALA A 3 -23.81 -50.27 -39.35
N ALA A 4 -24.92 -49.53 -39.33
CA ALA A 4 -24.96 -48.11 -39.62
C ALA A 4 -24.45 -47.31 -38.41
N ALA A 5 -23.53 -46.37 -38.65
CA ALA A 5 -23.03 -45.45 -37.64
C ALA A 5 -23.97 -44.24 -37.48
N SER A 6 -24.35 -43.93 -36.25
CA SER A 6 -25.14 -42.74 -35.90
C SER A 6 -24.31 -41.45 -36.02
N PRO A 7 -24.89 -40.32 -36.48
CA PRO A 7 -24.19 -39.05 -36.53
C PRO A 7 -24.04 -38.46 -35.11
N SER A 8 -22.82 -38.04 -34.78
CA SER A 8 -22.50 -37.32 -33.54
C SER A 8 -23.11 -35.92 -33.54
N ALA A 9 -23.79 -35.55 -32.46
CA ALA A 9 -24.31 -34.20 -32.25
C ALA A 9 -23.19 -33.15 -32.24
N PRO A 10 -23.43 -31.91 -32.73
CA PRO A 10 -22.45 -30.85 -32.66
C PRO A 10 -22.20 -30.48 -31.19
N GLY A 11 -20.94 -30.62 -30.76
CA GLY A 11 -20.52 -30.25 -29.41
C GLY A 11 -20.79 -28.77 -29.17
N VAL A 12 -21.58 -28.46 -28.13
CA VAL A 12 -21.75 -27.10 -27.63
C VAL A 12 -20.38 -26.63 -27.14
N ALA A 13 -19.78 -25.68 -27.86
CA ALA A 13 -18.55 -25.04 -27.43
C ALA A 13 -18.78 -24.44 -26.04
N ALA A 14 -17.86 -24.72 -25.10
CA ALA A 14 -17.86 -24.09 -23.80
C ALA A 14 -17.88 -22.56 -23.99
N PRO A 15 -18.66 -21.80 -23.20
CA PRO A 15 -18.76 -20.36 -23.37
C PRO A 15 -17.37 -19.74 -23.30
N GLU A 16 -17.04 -18.89 -24.29
CA GLU A 16 -15.82 -18.10 -24.26
C GLU A 16 -15.77 -17.33 -22.94
N PRO A 17 -14.65 -17.36 -22.22
CA PRO A 17 -14.58 -16.65 -20.97
C PRO A 17 -14.62 -15.14 -21.20
N LEU A 18 -15.54 -14.48 -20.50
CA LEU A 18 -15.78 -13.05 -20.57
C LEU A 18 -14.54 -12.26 -20.11
N PRO A 19 -14.31 -11.05 -20.66
CA PRO A 19 -13.27 -10.15 -20.18
C PRO A 19 -13.40 -9.90 -18.67
N LEU A 20 -12.28 -9.55 -18.01
CA LEU A 20 -12.25 -9.31 -16.57
C LEU A 20 -13.22 -8.16 -16.22
N GLU A 21 -14.43 -8.51 -15.82
CA GLU A 21 -15.46 -7.52 -15.53
C GLU A 21 -15.20 -6.87 -14.16
N VAL A 22 -14.95 -5.56 -14.20
CA VAL A 22 -14.85 -4.72 -13.01
C VAL A 22 -16.21 -4.63 -12.31
N PRO A 23 -16.30 -4.91 -11.00
CA PRO A 23 -17.57 -4.81 -10.27
C PRO A 23 -18.19 -3.40 -10.36
N PRO A 24 -19.53 -3.26 -10.51
CA PRO A 24 -20.19 -1.97 -10.61
C PRO A 24 -19.89 -1.03 -9.43
N TRP A 25 -19.90 -1.57 -8.19
CA TRP A 25 -19.58 -0.78 -6.99
C TRP A 25 -18.19 -0.17 -7.06
N LEU A 26 -17.21 -0.90 -7.60
CA LEU A 26 -15.82 -0.47 -7.72
C LEU A 26 -15.69 0.64 -8.77
N ARG A 27 -16.43 0.54 -9.89
CA ARG A 27 -16.50 1.60 -10.90
C ARG A 27 -17.15 2.89 -10.38
N SER A 28 -18.13 2.76 -9.49
CA SER A 28 -18.90 3.89 -8.96
C SER A 28 -18.30 4.52 -7.70
N LEU A 29 -17.23 3.96 -7.14
CA LEU A 29 -16.61 4.53 -5.94
C LEU A 29 -16.09 5.95 -6.22
N PRO A 30 -16.42 6.94 -5.37
CA PRO A 30 -15.93 8.29 -5.52
C PRO A 30 -14.41 8.32 -5.34
N GLN A 31 -13.72 9.04 -6.24
CA GLN A 31 -12.28 9.23 -6.12
C GLN A 31 -11.97 10.32 -5.11
N ALA A 32 -10.98 10.08 -4.26
CA ALA A 32 -10.43 11.10 -3.37
C ALA A 32 -9.83 12.26 -4.19
N PRO A 33 -9.89 13.51 -3.69
CA PRO A 33 -9.40 14.67 -4.41
C PRO A 33 -7.89 14.58 -4.66
N GLU A 34 -7.48 15.04 -5.85
CA GLU A 34 -6.08 15.17 -6.25
C GLU A 34 -5.68 16.65 -6.28
N PHE A 35 -4.68 17.00 -5.48
CA PHE A 35 -4.16 18.35 -5.36
C PHE A 35 -2.78 18.49 -6.00
N ARG A 36 -2.54 19.62 -6.67
CA ARG A 36 -1.30 19.95 -7.39
C ARG A 36 -0.76 21.30 -6.89
N PRO A 37 -0.01 21.33 -5.77
CA PRO A 37 0.53 22.56 -5.22
C PRO A 37 1.41 23.28 -6.24
N THR A 38 1.28 24.61 -6.28
CA THR A 38 2.26 25.46 -6.95
C THR A 38 3.63 25.35 -6.27
N PRO A 39 4.74 25.71 -6.95
CA PRO A 39 6.06 25.72 -6.32
C PRO A 39 6.14 26.58 -5.06
N GLN A 40 5.35 27.65 -4.96
CA GLN A 40 5.29 28.52 -3.78
C GLN A 40 4.55 27.83 -2.63
N GLU A 41 3.39 27.24 -2.90
CA GLU A 41 2.63 26.48 -1.90
C GLU A 41 3.41 25.26 -1.39
N PHE A 42 4.23 24.65 -2.24
CA PHE A 42 5.03 23.49 -1.87
C PHE A 42 6.18 23.80 -0.91
N GLN A 43 6.47 25.07 -0.62
CA GLN A 43 7.52 25.47 0.32
C GLN A 43 7.15 25.21 1.79
N ASP A 44 5.85 25.23 2.11
CA ASP A 44 5.33 25.03 3.47
C ASP A 44 4.32 23.88 3.49
N PRO A 45 4.74 22.64 3.86
CA PRO A 45 3.88 21.47 3.82
C PRO A 45 2.71 21.58 4.78
N ILE A 46 2.92 22.14 5.98
CA ILE A 46 1.87 22.22 7.00
C ILE A 46 0.82 23.26 6.60
N ALA A 47 1.26 24.44 6.14
CA ALA A 47 0.33 25.44 5.64
C ALA A 47 -0.49 24.93 4.44
N TYR A 48 0.14 24.18 3.53
CA TYR A 48 -0.58 23.61 2.39
C TYR A 48 -1.58 22.53 2.79
N ILE A 49 -1.24 21.63 3.72
CA ILE A 49 -2.16 20.62 4.25
C ILE A 49 -3.39 21.30 4.88
N LEU A 50 -3.18 22.30 5.73
CA LEU A 50 -4.26 23.07 6.35
C LEU A 50 -5.14 23.79 5.31
N LYS A 51 -4.55 24.27 4.21
CA LYS A 51 -5.30 24.88 3.10
C LYS A 51 -6.28 23.91 2.46
N ILE A 52 -5.87 22.66 2.21
CA ILE A 52 -6.68 21.67 1.49
C ILE A 52 -7.57 20.83 2.42
N GLU A 53 -7.34 20.89 3.74
CA GLU A 53 -7.99 20.05 4.75
C GLU A 53 -9.51 20.08 4.65
N LYS A 54 -10.11 21.27 4.48
CA LYS A 54 -11.57 21.42 4.41
C LYS A 54 -12.20 20.56 3.30
N GLU A 55 -11.54 20.47 2.14
CA GLU A 55 -12.01 19.67 1.01
C GLU A 55 -11.63 18.19 1.17
N ALA A 56 -10.40 17.90 1.60
CA ALA A 56 -9.90 16.54 1.78
C ALA A 56 -10.63 15.77 2.91
N ALA A 57 -11.02 16.46 3.99
CA ALA A 57 -11.66 15.85 5.15
C ALA A 57 -12.99 15.16 4.81
N ALA A 58 -13.71 15.63 3.78
CA ALA A 58 -14.94 15.01 3.30
C ALA A 58 -14.72 13.60 2.71
N PHE A 59 -13.47 13.23 2.39
CA PHE A 59 -13.08 11.93 1.86
C PHE A 59 -12.22 11.11 2.83
N GLY A 60 -11.68 11.73 3.88
CA GLY A 60 -10.75 11.13 4.84
C GLY A 60 -9.32 10.95 4.34
N ILE A 61 -9.12 10.93 3.02
CA ILE A 61 -7.81 10.88 2.36
C ILE A 61 -7.78 11.80 1.14
N CYS A 62 -6.59 12.19 0.70
CA CYS A 62 -6.38 12.87 -0.57
C CYS A 62 -5.04 12.48 -1.19
N LYS A 63 -4.83 12.83 -2.46
CA LYS A 63 -3.56 12.64 -3.15
C LYS A 63 -2.94 13.98 -3.47
N ILE A 64 -1.68 14.18 -3.10
CA ILE A 64 -0.90 15.37 -3.47
C ILE A 64 0.13 14.95 -4.52
N VAL A 65 0.15 15.63 -5.66
CA VAL A 65 1.15 15.44 -6.71
C VAL A 65 2.16 16.58 -6.64
N PRO A 66 3.41 16.32 -6.17
CA PRO A 66 4.42 17.36 -6.03
C PRO A 66 4.76 18.07 -7.35
N PRO A 67 5.09 19.37 -7.34
CA PRO A 67 5.63 20.09 -8.49
C PRO A 67 7.11 19.75 -8.76
N LEU A 68 7.75 18.99 -7.86
CA LEU A 68 9.13 18.53 -7.97
C LEU A 68 9.19 17.06 -8.39
N PRO A 69 10.21 16.65 -9.16
CA PRO A 69 10.39 15.26 -9.51
C PRO A 69 10.75 14.40 -8.27
N PRO A 70 10.52 13.09 -8.32
CA PRO A 70 11.02 12.17 -7.30
C PRO A 70 12.55 12.13 -7.30
N ALA A 71 13.15 11.78 -6.17
CA ALA A 71 14.58 11.49 -6.12
C ALA A 71 14.91 10.28 -7.03
N PRO A 72 16.11 10.21 -7.64
CA PRO A 72 16.48 9.09 -8.50
C PRO A 72 16.35 7.73 -7.78
N LYS A 73 15.85 6.70 -8.47
CA LYS A 73 15.66 5.34 -7.91
C LYS A 73 16.91 4.84 -7.20
N LYS A 74 18.09 5.02 -7.82
CA LYS A 74 19.39 4.63 -7.25
C LYS A 74 19.64 5.28 -5.89
N THR A 75 19.40 6.59 -5.78
CA THR A 75 19.55 7.34 -4.53
C THR A 75 18.62 6.81 -3.46
N ALA A 76 17.34 6.60 -3.78
CA ALA A 76 16.37 6.06 -2.84
C ALA A 76 16.74 4.63 -2.37
N VAL A 77 17.16 3.75 -3.28
CA VAL A 77 17.66 2.40 -2.93
C VAL A 77 18.90 2.47 -2.04
N THR A 78 19.84 3.37 -2.32
CA THR A 78 21.02 3.58 -1.48
C THR A 78 20.64 4.02 -0.07
N ASN A 79 19.69 4.96 0.07
CA ASN A 79 19.21 5.41 1.38
C ASN A 79 18.46 4.31 2.13
N LEU A 80 17.62 3.52 1.45
CA LEU A 80 16.94 2.36 2.03
C LEU A 80 17.94 1.33 2.54
N ASN A 81 18.93 0.94 1.74
CA ASN A 81 19.98 0.01 2.16
C ASN A 81 20.78 0.54 3.35
N ARG A 82 21.04 1.85 3.42
CA ARG A 82 21.66 2.47 4.60
C ARG A 82 20.78 2.34 5.84
N SER A 83 19.47 2.60 5.70
CA SER A 83 18.50 2.42 6.79
C SER A 83 18.41 0.96 7.26
N PHE A 84 18.42 -0.01 6.34
CA PHE A 84 18.41 -1.43 6.69
C PHE A 84 19.70 -1.85 7.40
N ALA A 85 20.86 -1.40 6.92
CA ALA A 85 22.16 -1.69 7.55
C ALA A 85 22.28 -1.10 8.96
N ALA A 86 21.74 0.10 9.19
CA ALA A 86 21.80 0.78 10.49
C ALA A 86 21.04 0.03 11.60
N ARG A 87 20.07 -0.81 11.23
CA ARG A 87 19.26 -1.58 12.18
C ARG A 87 19.91 -2.87 12.63
N GLU A 88 20.83 -3.38 11.82
CA GLU A 88 21.40 -4.70 12.00
C GLU A 88 22.91 -4.64 11.80
N LEU A 89 23.57 -4.11 12.83
CA LEU A 89 25.02 -4.00 12.89
C LEU A 89 25.65 -5.39 12.67
N GLY A 90 26.42 -5.53 11.60
CA GLY A 90 27.17 -6.73 11.27
C GLY A 90 26.56 -7.64 10.20
N GLN A 91 25.30 -7.45 9.80
CA GLN A 91 24.71 -8.23 8.69
C GLN A 91 25.00 -7.55 7.34
N ARG A 92 25.69 -8.27 6.45
CA ARG A 92 25.91 -7.88 5.05
C ARG A 92 25.49 -9.02 4.13
N PRO A 93 24.81 -8.75 2.99
CA PRO A 93 24.35 -7.43 2.52
C PRO A 93 23.17 -6.86 3.36
N PRO A 94 22.88 -5.54 3.26
CA PRO A 94 21.72 -4.95 3.95
C PRO A 94 20.42 -5.63 3.54
N ALA A 95 19.66 -6.10 4.53
CA ALA A 95 18.44 -6.87 4.34
C ALA A 95 17.34 -6.40 5.30
N PHE A 96 16.11 -6.83 5.01
CA PHE A 96 14.95 -6.57 5.84
C PHE A 96 14.13 -7.85 6.01
N ALA A 97 13.38 -7.93 7.11
CA ALA A 97 12.46 -9.03 7.36
C ALA A 97 11.08 -8.73 6.79
N THR A 98 10.45 -9.72 6.16
CA THR A 98 9.06 -9.68 5.73
C THR A 98 8.17 -10.38 6.76
N ARG A 99 6.86 -10.29 6.53
CA ARG A 99 5.82 -11.03 7.24
C ARG A 99 4.89 -11.65 6.23
N GLN A 100 4.42 -12.85 6.49
CA GLN A 100 3.38 -13.45 5.68
C GLN A 100 2.02 -12.86 6.03
N GLN A 101 1.28 -12.48 5.00
CA GLN A 101 -0.09 -12.06 5.07
C GLN A 101 -0.94 -13.05 4.28
N GLN A 102 -2.05 -13.47 4.86
CA GLN A 102 -3.01 -14.29 4.15
C GLN A 102 -3.97 -13.37 3.37
N ILE A 103 -4.31 -13.79 2.16
CA ILE A 103 -5.39 -13.23 1.35
C ILE A 103 -6.40 -14.34 1.11
N GLY A 104 -7.68 -14.00 1.04
CA GLY A 104 -8.74 -14.97 0.87
C GLY A 104 -9.33 -15.43 2.21
N PHE A 105 -10.63 -15.68 2.20
CA PHE A 105 -11.38 -16.18 3.35
C PHE A 105 -12.02 -17.52 2.99
N CYS A 106 -11.83 -18.54 3.82
CA CYS A 106 -12.49 -19.84 3.64
C CYS A 106 -13.48 -20.07 4.80
N PRO A 107 -14.80 -19.85 4.60
CA PRO A 107 -15.79 -19.94 5.67
C PRO A 107 -15.87 -21.32 6.33
N ARG A 108 -15.44 -22.38 5.63
CA ARG A 108 -15.69 -23.78 6.02
C ARG A 108 -14.61 -24.40 6.91
N ARG A 109 -13.49 -23.72 7.19
CA ARG A 109 -12.44 -24.24 8.07
C ARG A 109 -11.74 -23.11 8.84
N PRO A 110 -12.09 -22.84 10.10
CA PRO A 110 -11.23 -22.06 10.96
C PRO A 110 -9.91 -22.80 11.10
N ARG A 111 -8.82 -22.22 10.60
CA ARG A 111 -7.47 -22.75 10.81
C ARG A 111 -6.85 -21.97 11.96
N PRO A 112 -6.31 -22.65 12.98
CA PRO A 112 -5.57 -21.96 14.03
C PRO A 112 -4.35 -21.27 13.42
N VAL A 113 -4.04 -20.08 13.92
CA VAL A 113 -2.83 -19.33 13.58
C VAL A 113 -1.63 -20.23 13.92
N GLN A 114 -0.93 -20.77 12.91
CA GLN A 114 0.18 -21.70 13.12
C GLN A 114 1.46 -21.01 13.59
N LYS A 115 1.63 -19.72 13.26
CA LYS A 115 2.73 -18.85 13.71
C LYS A 115 2.22 -17.43 13.87
N SER A 116 2.73 -16.69 14.84
CA SER A 116 2.44 -15.26 14.93
C SER A 116 2.92 -14.54 13.67
N VAL A 117 2.20 -13.51 13.24
CA VAL A 117 2.50 -12.74 12.01
C VAL A 117 3.96 -12.26 12.01
N TRP A 118 4.48 -11.91 13.19
CA TRP A 118 5.85 -11.42 13.43
C TRP A 118 6.96 -12.46 13.19
N GLN A 119 6.64 -13.76 13.13
CA GLN A 119 7.61 -14.86 13.01
C GLN A 119 7.50 -15.62 11.68
N SER A 120 6.71 -15.11 10.74
CA SER A 120 6.26 -15.90 9.58
C SER A 120 7.02 -15.65 8.27
N GLY A 121 7.67 -14.48 8.12
CA GLY A 121 8.36 -14.13 6.89
C GLY A 121 9.85 -14.49 6.88
N GLU A 122 10.50 -14.17 5.77
CA GLU A 122 11.92 -14.41 5.55
C GLU A 122 12.69 -13.09 5.45
N ARG A 123 13.99 -13.17 5.25
CA ARG A 123 14.86 -12.01 5.11
C ARG A 123 15.31 -11.84 3.67
N TYR A 124 15.24 -10.61 3.17
CA TYR A 124 15.59 -10.31 1.79
C TYR A 124 16.38 -9.02 1.67
N THR A 125 17.30 -9.00 0.70
CA THR A 125 17.76 -7.75 0.11
C THR A 125 16.70 -7.18 -0.83
N LEU A 126 16.74 -5.88 -1.13
CA LEU A 126 15.81 -5.26 -2.10
C LEU A 126 15.78 -5.98 -3.46
N PRO A 127 16.92 -6.34 -4.09
CA PRO A 127 16.90 -7.07 -5.36
C PRO A 127 16.28 -8.47 -5.26
N GLN A 128 16.52 -9.20 -4.16
CA GLN A 128 15.92 -10.51 -3.95
C GLN A 128 14.41 -10.42 -3.82
N PHE A 129 13.91 -9.48 -3.02
CA PHE A 129 12.47 -9.28 -2.85
C PHE A 129 11.81 -8.77 -4.13
N GLU A 130 12.46 -7.87 -4.89
CA GLU A 130 11.97 -7.44 -6.21
C GLU A 130 11.86 -8.63 -7.20
N ALA A 131 12.85 -9.53 -7.23
CA ALA A 131 12.81 -10.72 -8.06
C ALA A 131 11.66 -11.67 -7.67
N LYS A 132 11.47 -11.91 -6.37
CA LYS A 132 10.35 -12.70 -5.81
C LYS A 132 9.00 -12.08 -6.16
N ALA A 133 8.84 -10.77 -5.95
CA ALA A 133 7.61 -10.03 -6.24
C ALA A 133 7.24 -10.13 -7.73
N ARG A 134 8.22 -9.94 -8.63
CA ARG A 134 8.02 -10.07 -10.09
C ARG A 134 7.67 -11.50 -10.50
N GLN A 135 8.28 -12.52 -9.88
CA GLN A 135 7.95 -13.91 -10.16
C GLN A 135 6.51 -14.22 -9.74
N PHE A 136 6.11 -13.76 -8.56
CA PHE A 136 4.76 -13.93 -8.04
C PHE A 136 3.72 -13.25 -8.93
N GLU A 137 3.96 -11.99 -9.31
CA GLU A 137 3.09 -11.22 -10.21
C GLU A 137 2.90 -11.94 -11.55
N ARG A 138 4.00 -12.34 -12.20
CA ARG A 138 3.92 -13.10 -13.46
C ARG A 138 3.13 -14.39 -13.31
N SER A 139 3.30 -15.12 -12.21
CA SER A 139 2.56 -16.35 -11.97
C SER A 139 1.07 -16.07 -11.77
N HIS A 140 0.72 -15.11 -10.91
CA HIS A 140 -0.68 -14.79 -10.59
C HIS A 140 -1.43 -14.24 -11.78
N LEU A 141 -0.84 -13.29 -12.53
CA LEU A 141 -1.48 -12.72 -13.70
C LEU A 141 -1.65 -13.75 -14.82
N ARG A 142 -0.73 -14.71 -14.97
CA ARG A 142 -0.91 -15.85 -15.90
C ARG A 142 -2.08 -16.74 -15.51
N HIS A 143 -2.23 -17.05 -14.21
CA HIS A 143 -3.36 -17.85 -13.73
C HIS A 143 -4.69 -17.11 -13.86
N ALA A 144 -4.72 -15.81 -13.56
CA ALA A 144 -5.91 -14.97 -13.76
C ALA A 144 -6.33 -14.89 -15.24
N ALA A 145 -5.36 -14.89 -16.15
CA ALA A 145 -5.59 -14.91 -17.60
C ALA A 145 -5.89 -16.32 -18.17
N ALA A 146 -5.75 -17.39 -17.38
CA ALA A 146 -5.91 -18.78 -17.84
C ALA A 146 -7.38 -19.19 -18.05
N GLY A 147 -8.33 -18.38 -17.62
CA GLY A 147 -9.73 -18.54 -17.98
C GLY A 147 -10.12 -17.63 -19.14
N GLY A 148 -9.55 -17.77 -20.35
CA GLY A 148 -9.99 -17.00 -21.53
C GLY A 148 -9.08 -16.95 -22.77
N SER A 149 -9.69 -16.62 -23.92
CA SER A 149 -9.05 -16.22 -25.20
C SER A 149 -8.09 -15.01 -25.05
N ALA A 150 -8.10 -14.37 -23.87
CA ALA A 150 -7.18 -13.31 -23.43
C ALA A 150 -5.68 -13.70 -23.38
N ARG A 151 -5.32 -14.95 -23.70
CA ARG A 151 -3.94 -15.44 -23.76
C ARG A 151 -3.03 -14.62 -24.70
N LYS A 152 -3.59 -13.94 -25.71
CA LYS A 152 -2.84 -13.15 -26.71
C LYS A 152 -2.87 -11.63 -26.47
N ALA A 153 -3.83 -11.11 -25.72
CA ALA A 153 -3.98 -9.68 -25.42
C ALA A 153 -3.43 -9.30 -24.03
N ALA A 154 -3.65 -10.13 -23.00
CA ALA A 154 -3.19 -9.88 -21.63
C ALA A 154 -1.69 -10.17 -21.42
N ALA A 155 -1.05 -10.89 -22.35
CA ALA A 155 0.39 -11.11 -22.32
C ALA A 155 1.20 -9.89 -22.81
N SER A 156 0.55 -8.92 -23.49
CA SER A 156 1.20 -7.71 -24.02
C SER A 156 0.60 -6.39 -23.53
N ALA A 157 -0.67 -6.36 -23.10
CA ALA A 157 -1.28 -5.18 -22.49
C ALA A 157 -1.13 -5.24 -20.96
N ALA A 158 -0.49 -4.22 -20.38
CA ALA A 158 -0.47 -4.03 -18.93
C ALA A 158 -1.92 -3.84 -18.43
N LEU A 159 -2.33 -4.61 -17.41
CA LEU A 159 -3.64 -4.45 -16.79
C LEU A 159 -3.79 -3.05 -16.19
N SER A 160 -4.98 -2.48 -16.31
CA SER A 160 -5.32 -1.21 -15.68
C SER A 160 -5.35 -1.33 -14.15
N PRO A 161 -5.19 -0.22 -13.40
CA PRO A 161 -5.28 -0.24 -11.93
C PRO A 161 -6.59 -0.86 -11.41
N LEU A 162 -7.70 -0.58 -12.08
CA LEU A 162 -9.04 -1.06 -11.71
C LEU A 162 -9.21 -2.57 -11.97
N GLU A 163 -8.53 -3.11 -12.98
CA GLU A 163 -8.46 -4.54 -13.24
C GLU A 163 -7.61 -5.25 -12.18
N ILE A 164 -6.46 -4.69 -11.80
CA ILE A 164 -5.63 -5.23 -10.70
C ILE A 164 -6.41 -5.22 -9.37
N GLU A 165 -7.15 -4.15 -9.09
CA GLU A 165 -8.03 -4.01 -7.92
C GLU A 165 -9.17 -5.05 -7.94
N THR A 166 -9.77 -5.28 -9.12
CA THR A 166 -10.77 -6.34 -9.31
C THR A 166 -10.18 -7.72 -8.99
N LEU A 167 -8.95 -8.00 -9.42
CA LEU A 167 -8.28 -9.26 -9.09
C LEU A 167 -8.03 -9.40 -7.59
N PHE A 168 -7.66 -8.32 -6.89
CA PHE A 168 -7.47 -8.33 -5.44
C PHE A 168 -8.77 -8.68 -4.69
N TRP A 169 -9.89 -8.05 -5.03
CA TRP A 169 -11.16 -8.32 -4.36
C TRP A 169 -11.70 -9.73 -4.66
N ARG A 170 -11.51 -10.23 -5.88
CA ARG A 170 -11.82 -11.63 -6.21
C ARG A 170 -10.96 -12.60 -5.41
N ALA A 171 -9.65 -12.35 -5.34
CA ALA A 171 -8.71 -13.14 -4.55
C ALA A 171 -9.08 -13.17 -3.05
N SER A 172 -9.57 -12.04 -2.51
CA SER A 172 -10.02 -11.93 -1.13
C SER A 172 -11.27 -12.76 -0.81
N ALA A 173 -12.07 -13.11 -1.82
CA ALA A 173 -13.26 -13.95 -1.69
C ALA A 173 -13.04 -15.43 -2.10
N ASP A 174 -11.83 -15.79 -2.55
CA ASP A 174 -11.49 -17.14 -3.03
C ASP A 174 -10.60 -17.89 -2.00
N LYS A 175 -10.10 -19.07 -2.41
CA LYS A 175 -9.23 -19.93 -1.62
C LYS A 175 -8.01 -19.15 -1.13
N PRO A 176 -7.68 -19.30 0.16
CA PRO A 176 -6.63 -18.48 0.75
C PRO A 176 -5.25 -18.86 0.25
N PHE A 177 -4.40 -17.84 0.07
CA PHE A 177 -2.97 -17.96 -0.21
C PHE A 177 -2.19 -16.90 0.56
N SER A 178 -0.87 -17.04 0.61
CA SER A 178 0.02 -16.13 1.33
C SER A 178 0.78 -15.20 0.38
N VAL A 179 0.89 -13.95 0.79
CA VAL A 179 1.82 -12.95 0.25
C VAL A 179 2.78 -12.52 1.34
N GLU A 180 3.84 -11.80 0.98
CA GLU A 180 4.77 -11.23 1.95
C GLU A 180 4.77 -9.70 1.90
N TYR A 181 4.95 -9.09 3.06
CA TYR A 181 4.96 -7.65 3.22
C TYR A 181 5.95 -7.27 4.31
N ALA A 182 6.80 -6.28 4.04
CA ALA A 182 7.67 -5.70 5.05
C ALA A 182 7.11 -4.32 5.42
N ASN A 183 6.51 -4.23 6.60
CA ASN A 183 5.85 -3.03 7.13
C ASN A 183 6.49 -2.57 8.44
N ASP A 184 6.20 -1.32 8.77
CA ASP A 184 6.56 -0.68 10.05
C ASP A 184 8.05 -0.78 10.35
N MET A 185 8.84 -0.53 9.29
CA MET A 185 10.29 -0.59 9.37
C MET A 185 10.86 0.81 9.60
N PRO A 186 11.38 1.15 10.79
CA PRO A 186 12.17 2.37 10.98
C PRO A 186 13.19 2.58 9.85
N GLY A 187 13.20 3.76 9.24
CA GLY A 187 14.08 4.07 8.12
C GLY A 187 13.46 5.04 7.11
N SER A 188 14.20 5.39 6.06
CA SER A 188 13.63 6.21 4.99
C SER A 188 14.44 6.14 3.69
N GLY A 189 13.72 6.20 2.56
CA GLY A 189 14.30 6.32 1.22
C GLY A 189 14.76 7.74 0.88
N PHE A 190 14.41 8.73 1.69
CA PHE A 190 14.93 10.10 1.57
C PHE A 190 16.34 10.22 2.16
N ALA A 191 17.10 11.18 1.63
CA ALA A 191 18.43 11.49 2.15
C ALA A 191 18.30 12.05 3.59
N PRO A 192 19.28 11.77 4.47
CA PRO A 192 19.35 12.39 5.79
C PRO A 192 19.30 13.92 5.69
N LEU A 193 18.70 14.55 6.69
CA LEU A 193 18.71 16.00 6.79
C LEU A 193 20.13 16.50 7.14
N PRO A 194 20.50 17.72 6.73
CA PRO A 194 21.76 18.33 7.15
C PRO A 194 21.88 18.40 8.69
N SER A 195 23.07 18.14 9.20
CA SER A 195 23.37 18.06 10.64
C SER A 195 23.39 19.41 11.35
N ASP A 196 23.36 20.53 10.62
CA ASP A 196 23.57 21.87 11.19
C ASP A 196 22.31 22.48 11.81
N GLY A 197 21.23 21.70 11.96
CA GLY A 197 19.99 22.09 12.67
C GLY A 197 19.21 23.24 12.03
N ARG A 198 19.81 23.90 11.04
CA ARG A 198 19.12 24.84 10.18
C ARG A 198 18.34 24.03 9.18
N HIS A 199 17.03 23.95 9.40
CA HIS A 199 16.06 23.67 8.33
C HIS A 199 16.03 24.82 7.30
N CYS A 200 17.16 25.48 7.03
CA CYS A 200 17.32 26.27 5.83
C CYS A 200 17.53 25.26 4.70
N TRP A 201 16.43 24.89 4.04
CA TRP A 201 16.49 24.57 2.63
C TRP A 201 17.36 25.66 2.02
N ARG A 202 18.60 25.31 1.61
CA ARG A 202 19.65 26.25 1.16
C ARG A 202 19.05 27.31 0.24
N ASP A 203 19.73 28.44 0.04
CA ASP A 203 19.42 29.44 -1.00
C ASP A 203 19.27 28.87 -2.43
N LYS A 204 19.55 27.58 -2.62
CA LYS A 204 19.35 26.83 -3.85
C LYS A 204 17.99 26.12 -3.84
N ALA A 205 17.21 26.34 -4.90
CA ALA A 205 15.95 25.63 -5.13
C ALA A 205 16.12 24.09 -5.08
N PRO A 206 15.17 23.37 -4.45
CA PRO A 206 15.24 21.92 -4.32
C PRO A 206 15.16 21.23 -5.68
N ALA A 207 16.05 20.26 -5.95
CA ALA A 207 16.04 19.55 -7.24
C ALA A 207 14.99 18.42 -7.30
N ASN A 208 14.54 17.93 -6.15
CA ASN A 208 13.56 16.85 -6.02
C ASN A 208 12.81 16.95 -4.69
N VAL A 209 11.75 16.17 -4.52
CA VAL A 209 10.93 16.14 -3.29
C VAL A 209 11.76 15.91 -2.03
N GLY A 210 12.79 15.07 -2.09
CA GLY A 210 13.64 14.74 -0.94
C GLY A 210 14.55 15.87 -0.48
N GLU A 211 14.75 16.89 -1.31
CA GLU A 211 15.50 18.11 -1.01
C GLU A 211 14.59 19.27 -0.62
N SER A 212 13.30 19.02 -0.40
CA SER A 212 12.30 20.04 -0.02
C SER A 212 11.73 19.79 1.39
N ALA A 213 10.97 20.77 1.90
CA ALA A 213 10.24 20.69 3.18
C ALA A 213 9.36 19.43 3.35
N TRP A 214 9.01 18.76 2.25
CA TRP A 214 8.26 17.51 2.21
C TRP A 214 9.10 16.25 2.44
N ASN A 215 10.41 16.36 2.68
CA ASN A 215 11.22 15.22 3.11
C ASN A 215 10.67 14.66 4.43
N MET A 216 10.14 13.44 4.38
CA MET A 216 9.46 12.80 5.52
C MET A 216 10.34 12.57 6.75
N ARG A 217 11.67 12.77 6.65
CA ARG A 217 12.56 12.79 7.82
C ARG A 217 12.42 14.04 8.67
N GLY A 218 11.91 15.13 8.10
CA GLY A 218 11.82 16.45 8.76
C GLY A 218 10.42 17.06 8.79
N VAL A 219 9.49 16.56 7.98
CA VAL A 219 8.14 17.15 7.86
C VAL A 219 7.38 17.19 9.20
N SER A 220 7.56 16.18 10.06
CA SER A 220 6.97 16.16 11.41
C SER A 220 7.46 17.31 12.28
N ARG A 221 8.62 17.89 11.97
CA ARG A 221 9.25 19.00 12.69
C ARG A 221 9.12 20.34 11.96
N ALA A 222 8.39 20.37 10.85
CA ALA A 222 8.16 21.60 10.11
C ALA A 222 7.40 22.63 10.96
N LYS A 223 7.61 23.92 10.65
CA LYS A 223 6.89 25.01 11.29
C LYS A 223 5.37 24.78 11.16
N GLY A 224 4.65 24.92 12.25
CA GLY A 224 3.21 24.67 12.33
C GLY A 224 2.84 23.25 12.80
N SER A 225 3.76 22.28 12.75
CA SER A 225 3.52 20.96 13.33
C SER A 225 3.62 21.00 14.85
N LEU A 226 2.64 20.45 15.57
CA LEU A 226 2.71 20.28 17.03
C LEU A 226 3.78 19.25 17.42
N LEU A 227 4.08 18.30 16.53
CA LEU A 227 5.10 17.30 16.78
C LEU A 227 6.49 17.92 16.87
N GLN A 228 6.73 19.17 16.43
CA GLN A 228 8.05 19.82 16.52
C GLN A 228 8.60 19.94 17.96
N PHE A 229 7.73 19.87 18.97
CA PHE A 229 8.11 20.03 20.38
C PHE A 229 8.50 18.72 21.09
N MET A 230 8.26 17.55 20.48
CA MET A 230 8.60 16.25 21.06
C MET A 230 10.12 16.02 21.00
N LYS A 231 10.84 15.69 22.08
CA LYS A 231 12.31 15.56 21.96
C LYS A 231 12.73 14.21 21.41
N GLU A 232 11.88 13.21 21.62
CA GLU A 232 12.13 11.82 21.29
C GLU A 232 11.87 11.54 19.80
N GLU A 233 12.69 10.64 19.24
CA GLU A 233 12.38 10.02 17.95
C GLU A 233 11.49 8.80 18.18
N ILE A 234 10.27 8.87 17.65
CA ILE A 234 9.27 7.82 17.69
C ILE A 234 9.04 7.38 16.24
N PRO A 235 9.50 6.18 15.85
CA PRO A 235 9.25 5.65 14.51
C PRO A 235 7.75 5.58 14.22
N GLY A 236 7.36 6.09 13.06
CA GLY A 236 5.96 6.21 12.64
C GLY A 236 5.33 7.56 12.98
N VAL A 237 5.81 8.25 14.01
CA VAL A 237 5.24 9.53 14.47
C VAL A 237 6.17 10.70 14.16
N THR A 238 7.36 10.72 14.75
CA THR A 238 8.32 11.82 14.55
C THR A 238 9.43 11.46 13.57
N SER A 239 9.65 10.17 13.30
CA SER A 239 10.56 9.67 12.26
C SER A 239 9.84 8.67 11.34
N PRO A 240 10.19 8.62 10.04
CA PRO A 240 9.45 7.82 9.07
C PRO A 240 9.66 6.30 9.22
N MET A 241 8.69 5.54 8.71
CA MET A 241 8.79 4.10 8.48
C MET A 241 8.80 3.79 6.98
N VAL A 242 9.39 2.64 6.64
CA VAL A 242 9.50 2.09 5.30
C VAL A 242 8.55 0.91 5.14
N TYR A 243 7.94 0.85 3.97
CA TYR A 243 7.10 -0.26 3.55
C TYR A 243 7.62 -0.82 2.23
N VAL A 244 7.85 -2.13 2.16
CA VAL A 244 8.25 -2.85 0.94
C VAL A 244 7.25 -3.97 0.70
N ALA A 245 6.63 -3.96 -0.48
CA ALA A 245 5.44 -4.74 -0.79
C ALA A 245 5.55 -5.46 -2.14
N MET A 246 4.71 -6.47 -2.33
CA MET A 246 4.50 -7.16 -3.60
C MET A 246 3.03 -7.08 -4.02
N LEU A 247 2.68 -7.64 -5.19
CA LEU A 247 1.29 -7.69 -5.65
C LEU A 247 0.40 -8.31 -4.56
N PHE A 248 -0.70 -7.62 -4.26
CA PHE A 248 -1.70 -7.96 -3.25
C PHE A 248 -1.28 -7.87 -1.77
N SER A 249 -0.04 -7.48 -1.43
CA SER A 249 0.25 -7.04 -0.06
C SER A 249 -0.74 -5.95 0.37
N TRP A 250 -1.25 -6.03 1.59
CA TRP A 250 -2.37 -5.19 2.05
C TRP A 250 -2.13 -4.66 3.46
N PHE A 251 -2.84 -3.60 3.83
CA PHE A 251 -2.92 -3.11 5.21
C PHE A 251 -4.39 -3.02 5.60
N ALA A 252 -4.69 -3.44 6.83
CA ALA A 252 -6.06 -3.50 7.33
C ALA A 252 -6.66 -2.12 7.51
N TRP A 253 -7.99 -2.06 7.64
CA TRP A 253 -8.67 -0.87 8.13
C TRP A 253 -8.13 -0.47 9.50
N HIS A 254 -7.70 0.77 9.64
CA HIS A 254 -7.19 1.34 10.88
C HIS A 254 -7.38 2.86 10.88
N VAL A 255 -7.26 3.46 12.05
CA VAL A 255 -7.01 4.89 12.25
C VAL A 255 -5.61 5.03 12.84
N GLU A 256 -4.97 6.15 12.58
CA GLU A 256 -3.63 6.43 13.11
C GLU A 256 -3.68 6.69 14.61
N ASP A 257 -2.57 6.40 15.30
CA ASP A 257 -2.43 6.65 16.73
C ASP A 257 -2.72 8.13 17.05
N HIS A 258 -3.49 8.37 18.12
CA HIS A 258 -3.96 9.70 18.51
C HIS A 258 -4.70 10.49 17.42
N GLU A 259 -5.30 9.81 16.44
CA GLU A 259 -5.97 10.43 15.28
C GLU A 259 -5.04 11.42 14.53
N LEU A 260 -3.73 11.16 14.52
CA LEU A 260 -2.76 12.01 13.83
C LEU A 260 -2.94 11.96 12.31
N HIS A 261 -2.49 13.01 11.64
CA HIS A 261 -2.36 13.00 10.19
C HIS A 261 -1.25 12.02 9.75
N SER A 262 -1.52 11.23 8.71
CA SER A 262 -0.56 10.33 8.09
C SER A 262 -0.12 10.86 6.72
N LEU A 263 1.19 10.91 6.49
CA LEU A 263 1.77 11.25 5.19
C LEU A 263 2.46 10.00 4.62
N ASN A 264 2.04 9.58 3.42
CA ASN A 264 2.66 8.48 2.69
C ASN A 264 3.29 8.94 1.38
N TYR A 265 4.55 8.59 1.15
CA TYR A 265 5.24 8.86 -0.12
C TYR A 265 5.69 7.57 -0.81
N LEU A 266 5.23 7.37 -2.04
CA LEU A 266 5.65 6.23 -2.87
C LEU A 266 6.97 6.56 -3.60
N HIS A 267 8.09 6.02 -3.10
CA HIS A 267 9.40 6.27 -3.69
C HIS A 267 9.58 5.66 -5.10
N MET A 268 9.10 4.43 -5.30
CA MET A 268 9.26 3.67 -6.54
C MET A 268 8.34 2.43 -6.52
N GLY A 269 8.11 1.85 -7.70
CA GLY A 269 7.36 0.59 -7.85
C GLY A 269 5.99 0.79 -8.50
N ALA A 270 5.13 -0.21 -8.34
CA ALA A 270 3.76 -0.18 -8.81
C ALA A 270 2.87 0.74 -7.95
N GLY A 271 1.69 1.10 -8.45
CA GLY A 271 0.70 1.89 -7.72
C GLY A 271 0.21 1.19 -6.45
N LYS A 272 -0.16 1.98 -5.45
CA LYS A 272 -0.80 1.53 -4.21
C LYS A 272 -2.23 2.07 -4.17
N THR A 273 -3.21 1.17 -4.07
CA THR A 273 -4.63 1.52 -3.94
C THR A 273 -4.96 1.81 -2.49
N TRP A 274 -5.74 2.87 -2.24
CA TRP A 274 -6.19 3.29 -0.92
C TRP A 274 -7.71 3.44 -0.91
N TYR A 275 -8.32 3.05 0.20
CA TYR A 275 -9.70 3.38 0.53
C TYR A 275 -9.69 4.24 1.78
N GLY A 276 -10.50 5.31 1.77
CA GLY A 276 -10.63 6.22 2.89
C GLY A 276 -12.09 6.25 3.36
N VAL A 277 -12.26 6.39 4.67
CA VAL A 277 -13.55 6.70 5.29
C VAL A 277 -13.39 8.08 5.91
N PRO A 278 -14.27 9.05 5.60
CA PRO A 278 -14.21 10.37 6.23
C PRO A 278 -14.50 10.28 7.72
N ARG A 279 -13.98 11.23 8.49
CA ARG A 279 -14.11 11.25 9.96
C ARG A 279 -15.56 11.14 10.43
N ASP A 280 -16.48 11.83 9.76
CA ASP A 280 -17.91 11.82 10.09
C ASP A 280 -18.57 10.44 9.85
N GLY A 281 -17.96 9.60 9.00
CA GLY A 281 -18.39 8.24 8.73
C GLY A 281 -17.82 7.19 9.69
N ARG A 282 -16.92 7.56 10.62
CA ARG A 282 -16.19 6.63 11.49
C ARG A 282 -17.11 5.70 12.28
N LEU A 283 -18.07 6.26 13.01
CA LEU A 283 -18.98 5.48 13.87
C LEU A 283 -19.86 4.53 13.05
N ALA A 284 -20.34 4.99 11.89
CA ALA A 284 -21.13 4.15 10.98
C ALA A 284 -20.29 2.99 10.43
N PHE A 285 -19.02 3.26 10.09
CA PHE A 285 -18.09 2.23 9.63
C PHE A 285 -17.78 1.18 10.72
N GLU A 286 -17.47 1.63 11.95
CA GLU A 286 -17.24 0.75 13.10
C GLU A 286 -18.45 -0.16 13.36
N GLU A 287 -19.66 0.38 13.27
CA GLU A 287 -20.90 -0.38 13.45
C GLU A 287 -21.12 -1.41 12.33
N VAL A 288 -20.84 -1.05 11.08
CA VAL A 288 -20.89 -1.99 9.95
C VAL A 288 -19.88 -3.13 10.15
N VAL A 289 -18.65 -2.82 10.59
CA VAL A 289 -17.64 -3.85 10.88
C VAL A 289 -18.08 -4.75 12.03
N ARG A 290 -18.66 -4.20 13.10
CA ARG A 290 -19.19 -4.97 14.22
C ARG A 290 -20.29 -5.93 13.77
N ILE A 291 -21.27 -5.45 13.01
CA ILE A 291 -22.42 -6.26 12.58
C ILE A 291 -22.01 -7.27 11.50
N GLN A 292 -21.37 -6.81 10.42
CA GLN A 292 -21.11 -7.62 9.23
C GLN A 292 -19.82 -8.43 9.34
N GLY A 293 -18.81 -7.91 10.04
CA GLY A 293 -17.52 -8.58 10.23
C GLY A 293 -17.51 -9.55 11.42
N TYR A 294 -18.16 -9.18 12.53
CA TYR A 294 -18.14 -9.95 13.79
C TYR A 294 -19.51 -10.51 14.21
N GLY A 295 -20.51 -10.49 13.32
CA GLY A 295 -21.83 -11.06 13.62
C GLY A 295 -22.58 -10.32 14.74
N GLY A 296 -22.22 -9.08 15.02
CA GLY A 296 -22.80 -8.28 16.10
C GLY A 296 -22.15 -8.49 17.47
N GLU A 297 -21.15 -9.35 17.60
CA GLU A 297 -20.41 -9.52 18.85
C GLU A 297 -19.44 -8.34 19.08
N VAL A 298 -19.47 -7.75 20.28
CA VAL A 298 -18.44 -6.81 20.72
C VAL A 298 -17.31 -7.65 21.30
N ASN A 299 -16.16 -7.66 20.62
CA ASN A 299 -14.96 -8.27 21.21
C ASN A 299 -14.55 -7.43 22.43
N PRO A 300 -14.56 -7.96 23.67
CA PRO A 300 -14.23 -7.19 24.86
C PRO A 300 -12.78 -6.67 24.86
N LEU A 301 -11.91 -7.18 23.98
CA LEU A 301 -10.53 -6.69 23.79
C LEU A 301 -10.41 -5.43 22.91
N GLY A 302 -11.52 -4.95 22.32
CA GLY A 302 -11.56 -3.81 21.41
C GLY A 302 -11.79 -2.44 22.07
N LEU A 303 -12.08 -2.40 23.38
CA LEU A 303 -12.29 -1.15 24.12
C LEU A 303 -11.06 -0.66 24.89
N GLU A 304 -10.07 -1.53 25.13
CA GLU A 304 -8.87 -1.17 25.92
C GLU A 304 -7.64 -0.79 25.08
N ASN A 305 -7.67 -0.93 23.75
CA ASN A 305 -6.54 -0.62 22.86
C ASN A 305 -6.85 0.45 21.80
N LEU A 306 -7.86 1.29 22.03
CA LEU A 306 -8.21 2.44 21.16
C LEU A 306 -8.30 3.76 21.96
N LEU A 307 -7.57 3.88 23.07
CA LEU A 307 -7.29 5.14 23.77
C LEU A 307 -5.78 5.37 23.89
#